data_AF-A0AAE8ZWG2-F1
#
_entry.id   AF-A0AAE8ZWG2-F1
#
_cell.length_a   1.000
_cell.length_b   1.000
_cell.length_c   1.000
_cell.angle_alpha   90.00
_cell.angle_beta   90.00
_cell.angle_gamma   90.00
#
_symmetry.space_group_name_H-M   'P 1'
#
loop_
_entity.id
_entity.type
_entity.pdbx_description
1 polymer ?
#
loop_
_entity_poly.entity_id
_entity_poly.type
_entity_poly.pdbx_seq_one_letter_code
_entity_poly.pdbx_strand_id
1 'polypeptide(L)'
;MSPFNMLLVILVSFLAHYCVGAPRNNDFGWGANSGWYNWPGQSFGRDSNCGVRRDACLKDQGNVLKRTESTNWKSWDAVQSFSSSCDSLQNCYSNMGCRANDWDVQAHKREMKTVCDRYLYMPMNFAECFQKLNSKNSQCWQNYIPVPHTSCSNLFGQDNCVKSDIVEVCGQSEWTRFRDKMIVLMTSMHPLCVFNTDL
;
A
#
# COMPACT_ATOMS: atom_id res chain seq x y z
N MET A 1 18.35 -11.07 -17.50
CA MET A 1 17.80 -9.78 -17.01
C MET A 1 17.51 -8.92 -18.22
N SER A 2 16.23 -8.65 -18.50
CA SER A 2 15.80 -8.01 -19.76
C SER A 2 15.62 -6.49 -19.57
N PRO A 3 16.04 -5.64 -20.53
CA PRO A 3 16.11 -4.18 -20.38
C PRO A 3 14.75 -3.45 -20.34
N PHE A 4 13.64 -4.17 -20.49
CA PHE A 4 12.28 -3.59 -20.49
C PHE A 4 11.76 -3.17 -19.11
N ASN A 5 12.34 -3.67 -18.01
CA ASN A 5 11.85 -3.37 -16.65
C ASN A 5 12.23 -1.99 -16.13
N MET A 6 13.18 -1.29 -16.76
CA MET A 6 13.67 0.00 -16.27
C MET A 6 12.88 1.18 -16.84
N LEU A 7 12.26 1.04 -18.01
CA LEU A 7 11.45 2.09 -18.63
C LEU A 7 10.07 2.27 -17.99
N LEU A 8 9.49 1.20 -17.40
CA LEU A 8 8.16 1.28 -16.81
C LEU A 8 8.15 2.17 -15.54
N VAL A 9 9.26 2.22 -14.80
CA VAL A 9 9.37 2.99 -13.54
C VAL A 9 9.39 4.50 -13.78
N ILE A 10 9.86 4.97 -14.94
CA ILE A 10 9.99 6.41 -15.23
C ILE A 10 8.65 7.03 -15.66
N LEU A 11 7.72 6.24 -16.23
CA LEU A 11 6.39 6.73 -16.64
C LEU A 11 5.39 6.87 -15.48
N VAL A 12 5.60 6.15 -14.37
CA VAL A 12 4.71 6.21 -13.18
C VAL A 12 4.75 7.57 -12.49
N SER A 13 5.87 8.30 -12.59
CA SER A 13 6.04 9.61 -11.95
C SER A 13 5.24 10.75 -12.61
N PHE A 14 4.76 10.59 -13.85
CA PHE A 14 4.13 11.68 -14.60
C PHE A 14 2.60 11.64 -14.66
N LEU A 15 1.95 10.50 -14.35
CA LEU A 15 0.50 10.31 -14.59
C LEU A 15 -0.41 10.57 -13.38
N ALA A 16 0.12 10.98 -12.23
CA ALA A 16 -0.65 11.27 -11.02
C ALA A 16 -1.58 12.51 -11.10
N HIS A 17 -1.81 13.10 -12.29
CA HIS A 17 -2.53 14.36 -12.46
C HIS A 17 -4.02 14.26 -12.82
N TYR A 18 -4.61 13.07 -12.91
CA TYR A 18 -6.00 12.96 -13.37
C TYR A 18 -6.86 11.98 -12.57
N CYS A 19 -7.36 12.43 -11.41
CA CYS A 19 -8.61 11.94 -10.84
C CYS A 19 -9.38 13.12 -10.23
N VAL A 20 -10.41 13.62 -10.95
CA VAL A 20 -11.37 14.63 -10.49
C VAL A 20 -12.70 13.92 -10.24
N GLY A 21 -13.28 14.03 -9.05
CA GLY A 21 -14.68 13.62 -8.84
C GLY A 21 -15.18 13.37 -7.41
N ALA A 22 -15.51 14.45 -6.70
CA ALA A 22 -16.63 14.67 -5.76
C ALA A 22 -16.80 13.86 -4.44
N PRO A 23 -17.36 14.49 -3.37
CA PRO A 23 -17.22 14.06 -1.98
C PRO A 23 -18.44 13.29 -1.46
N ARG A 24 -18.25 12.29 -0.58
CA ARG A 24 -19.30 11.87 0.36
C ARG A 24 -18.75 11.47 1.74
N ASN A 25 -19.35 12.14 2.72
CA ASN A 25 -19.31 11.96 4.16
C ASN A 25 -19.13 10.52 4.63
N ASN A 26 -18.00 10.30 5.28
CA ASN A 26 -17.82 9.66 6.58
C ASN A 26 -16.49 10.24 7.11
N ASP A 27 -16.43 10.67 8.37
CA ASP A 27 -15.36 11.47 8.98
C ASP A 27 -14.00 10.75 9.13
N PHE A 28 -13.42 10.31 8.01
CA PHE A 28 -12.03 9.89 7.83
C PHE A 28 -11.42 10.48 6.55
N GLY A 29 -12.10 11.45 5.93
CA GLY A 29 -11.66 12.13 4.71
C GLY A 29 -10.65 13.24 5.02
N TRP A 30 -9.37 12.90 4.98
CA TRP A 30 -8.31 13.91 4.92
C TRP A 30 -8.37 14.63 3.57
N GLY A 31 -8.25 15.97 3.63
CA GLY A 31 -8.60 16.92 2.57
C GLY A 31 -8.19 16.51 1.15
N ALA A 32 -9.12 16.76 0.23
CA ALA A 32 -9.14 16.37 -1.18
C ALA A 32 -8.00 16.92 -2.08
N ASN A 33 -6.80 17.21 -1.57
CA ASN A 33 -5.72 17.78 -2.38
C ASN A 33 -4.27 17.48 -1.93
N SER A 34 -4.05 16.58 -0.98
CA SER A 34 -2.69 16.21 -0.59
C SER A 34 -2.56 14.71 -0.43
N GLY A 35 -2.17 14.02 -1.51
CA GLY A 35 -1.68 12.65 -1.41
C GLY A 35 -0.43 12.54 -0.53
N TRP A 36 0.02 11.30 -0.29
CA TRP A 36 1.20 10.90 0.48
C TRP A 36 2.46 11.76 0.28
N TYR A 37 2.60 12.40 -0.88
CA TYR A 37 3.75 13.22 -1.25
C TYR A 37 3.87 14.55 -0.47
N ASN A 38 2.77 15.11 0.05
CA ASN A 38 2.79 16.44 0.70
C ASN A 38 2.56 16.39 2.23
N TRP A 39 2.21 15.22 2.74
CA TRP A 39 1.81 14.98 4.12
C TRP A 39 2.95 14.88 5.15
N PRO A 40 4.15 14.31 4.86
CA PRO A 40 5.20 14.16 5.89
C PRO A 40 5.72 15.50 6.44
N GLY A 41 5.64 16.59 5.66
CA GLY A 41 6.05 17.92 6.11
C GLY A 41 5.06 18.59 7.07
N GLN A 42 3.78 18.22 7.01
CA GLN A 42 2.72 18.82 7.83
C GLN A 42 2.61 18.14 9.20
N SER A 43 2.59 16.80 9.21
CA SER A 43 2.29 16.02 10.44
C SER A 43 3.42 16.04 11.45
N PHE A 44 4.68 16.20 11.01
CA PHE A 44 5.80 16.31 11.95
C PHE A 44 6.20 17.76 12.26
N GLY A 45 5.72 18.74 11.49
CA GLY A 45 5.94 20.16 11.74
C GLY A 45 7.42 20.57 11.71
N ARG A 46 7.69 21.88 11.76
CA ARG A 46 9.04 22.44 11.94
C ARG A 46 9.29 22.78 13.41
N ASP A 47 9.21 21.79 14.30
CA ASP A 47 9.72 21.94 15.66
C ASP A 47 11.24 21.74 15.64
N SER A 48 12.00 22.73 16.11
CA SER A 48 13.46 22.70 16.15
C SER A 48 14.00 21.54 17.00
N ASN A 49 13.23 21.06 17.99
CA ASN A 49 13.61 19.94 18.85
C ASN A 49 13.30 18.57 18.22
N CYS A 50 12.43 18.51 17.20
CA CYS A 50 12.11 17.26 16.50
C CYS A 50 12.93 17.02 15.22
N GLY A 51 13.62 18.03 14.70
CA GLY A 51 14.14 18.04 13.32
C GLY A 51 14.91 16.79 12.90
N VAL A 52 15.97 16.42 13.63
CA VAL A 52 16.86 15.30 13.24
C VAL A 52 16.16 13.94 13.31
N ARG A 53 15.41 13.66 14.39
CA ARG A 53 14.68 12.38 14.54
C ARG A 53 13.52 12.28 13.56
N ARG A 54 12.83 13.39 13.30
CA ARG A 54 11.82 13.48 12.24
C ARG A 54 12.44 13.09 10.90
N ASP A 55 13.54 13.72 10.51
CA ASP A 55 14.14 13.51 9.19
C ASP A 55 14.57 12.04 9.00
N ALA A 56 15.05 11.39 10.05
CA ALA A 56 15.32 9.96 10.04
C ALA A 56 14.05 9.12 9.80
N CYS A 57 12.95 9.39 10.49
CA CYS A 57 11.71 8.63 10.29
C CYS A 57 11.05 8.93 8.94
N LEU A 58 11.22 10.13 8.41
CA LEU A 58 10.79 10.48 7.04
C LEU A 58 11.58 9.70 5.99
N LYS A 59 12.88 9.50 6.21
CA LYS A 59 13.72 8.65 5.35
C LYS A 59 13.25 7.20 5.40
N ASP A 60 13.00 6.65 6.59
CA ASP A 60 12.50 5.28 6.75
C ASP A 60 11.13 5.09 6.10
N GLN A 61 10.25 6.08 6.23
CA GLN A 61 8.96 6.10 5.54
C GLN A 61 9.14 6.09 4.01
N GLY A 62 10.01 6.94 3.48
CA GLY A 62 10.32 6.95 2.05
C GLY A 62 10.87 5.61 1.57
N ASN A 63 11.67 4.92 2.39
CA ASN A 63 12.15 3.58 2.10
C ASN A 63 11.00 2.55 2.05
N VAL A 64 10.06 2.61 2.99
CA VAL A 64 8.85 1.76 2.97
C VAL A 64 8.07 2.00 1.68
N LEU A 65 7.72 3.24 1.36
CA LEU A 65 6.93 3.57 0.15
C LEU A 65 7.62 3.09 -1.13
N LYS A 66 8.91 3.42 -1.29
CA LYS A 66 9.70 2.97 -2.45
C LYS A 66 9.73 1.44 -2.58
N ARG A 67 9.84 0.74 -1.45
CA ARG A 67 9.85 -0.72 -1.47
C ARG A 67 8.47 -1.31 -1.71
N THR A 68 7.39 -0.69 -1.26
CA THR A 68 6.01 -1.13 -1.59
C THR A 68 5.79 -1.20 -3.10
N GLU A 69 6.32 -0.23 -3.85
CA GLU A 69 6.22 -0.19 -5.31
C GLU A 69 7.16 -1.19 -6.03
N SER A 70 8.36 -1.41 -5.50
CA SER A 70 9.39 -2.21 -6.17
C SER A 70 9.49 -3.66 -5.69
N THR A 71 8.88 -3.99 -4.55
CA THR A 71 8.89 -5.35 -4.01
C THR A 71 7.94 -6.21 -4.82
N ASN A 72 8.43 -7.36 -5.27
CA ASN A 72 7.55 -8.39 -5.81
C ASN A 72 6.74 -8.98 -4.66
N TRP A 73 5.54 -8.43 -4.42
CA TRP A 73 4.62 -8.88 -3.37
C TRP A 73 4.21 -10.36 -3.51
N LYS A 74 4.48 -10.96 -4.68
CA LYS A 74 4.26 -12.37 -4.97
C LYS A 74 5.39 -13.30 -4.55
N SER A 75 6.50 -12.75 -4.05
CA SER A 75 7.68 -13.50 -3.62
C SER A 75 7.84 -13.36 -2.10
N TRP A 76 7.79 -14.50 -1.41
CA TRP A 76 8.03 -14.56 0.04
C TRP A 76 9.36 -13.89 0.41
N ASP A 77 10.45 -14.25 -0.27
CA ASP A 77 11.78 -13.70 0.00
C ASP A 77 11.83 -12.17 -0.18
N ALA A 78 11.15 -11.65 -1.20
CA ALA A 78 11.09 -10.22 -1.46
C ALA A 78 10.31 -9.49 -0.35
N VAL A 79 9.18 -10.03 0.10
CA VAL A 79 8.37 -9.40 1.15
C VAL A 79 9.01 -9.57 2.55
N GLN A 80 9.73 -10.66 2.79
CA GLN A 80 10.51 -10.83 4.02
C GLN A 80 11.60 -9.75 4.13
N SER A 81 12.24 -9.36 3.02
CA SER A 81 13.17 -8.22 3.01
C SER A 81 12.45 -6.89 3.32
N PHE A 82 11.22 -6.71 2.83
CA PHE A 82 10.40 -5.53 3.11
C PHE A 82 10.04 -5.39 4.59
N SER A 83 9.80 -6.48 5.32
CA SER A 83 9.41 -6.43 6.75
C SER A 83 10.40 -5.64 7.61
N SER A 84 11.70 -5.77 7.32
CA SER A 84 12.76 -5.02 8.01
C SER A 84 12.63 -3.50 7.90
N SER A 85 12.10 -3.01 6.77
CA SER A 85 11.86 -1.57 6.57
C SER A 85 10.67 -1.08 7.39
N CYS A 86 9.65 -1.92 7.52
CA CYS A 86 8.53 -1.69 8.42
C CYS A 86 8.98 -1.67 9.89
N ASP A 87 9.81 -2.62 10.32
CA ASP A 87 10.33 -2.66 11.68
C ASP A 87 11.18 -1.42 12.00
N SER A 88 12.06 -1.00 11.08
CA SER A 88 12.83 0.24 11.22
C SER A 88 11.93 1.46 11.41
N LEU A 89 10.90 1.59 10.56
CA LEU A 89 9.98 2.71 10.62
C LEU A 89 9.19 2.74 11.94
N GLN A 90 8.62 1.61 12.35
CA GLN A 90 7.86 1.51 13.60
C GLN A 90 8.76 1.80 14.81
N ASN A 91 10.00 1.30 14.81
CA ASN A 91 10.98 1.62 15.85
C ASN A 91 11.33 3.12 15.85
N CYS A 92 11.48 3.73 14.68
CA CYS A 92 11.74 5.16 14.57
C CYS A 92 10.60 5.98 15.19
N TYR A 93 9.35 5.64 14.85
CA TYR A 93 8.16 6.29 15.40
C TYR A 93 8.00 6.10 16.91
N SER A 94 8.33 4.92 17.45
CA SER A 94 8.33 4.67 18.90
C SER A 94 9.40 5.50 19.62
N ASN A 95 10.58 5.64 19.01
CA ASN A 95 11.72 6.34 19.58
C ASN A 95 11.75 7.85 19.28
N MET A 96 10.78 8.38 18.53
CA MET A 96 10.77 9.79 18.17
C MET A 96 10.67 10.70 19.40
N GLY A 97 9.91 10.27 20.43
CA GLY A 97 9.74 10.94 21.73
C GLY A 97 8.98 12.27 21.68
N CYS A 98 9.27 13.12 20.70
CA CYS A 98 8.64 14.40 20.50
C CYS A 98 7.32 14.26 19.69
N ARG A 99 6.36 15.17 19.95
CA ARG A 99 5.02 15.18 19.34
C ARG A 99 4.29 13.82 19.37
N ALA A 100 4.68 12.95 20.30
CA ALA A 100 4.21 11.57 20.34
C ALA A 100 2.71 11.49 20.67
N ASN A 101 2.14 12.50 21.33
CA ASN A 101 0.73 12.55 21.68
C ASN A 101 -0.11 13.36 20.69
N ASP A 102 0.54 13.97 19.68
CA ASP A 102 -0.16 14.78 18.70
C ASP A 102 -1.01 13.86 17.81
N TRP A 103 -2.26 14.26 17.60
CA TRP A 103 -3.27 13.43 16.96
C TRP A 103 -2.93 13.12 15.49
N ASP A 104 -2.31 14.07 14.78
CA ASP A 104 -1.83 13.97 13.40
C ASP A 104 -0.66 12.99 13.30
N VAL A 105 0.33 13.10 14.19
CA VAL A 105 1.46 12.16 14.29
C VAL A 105 0.96 10.75 14.60
N GLN A 106 0.02 10.60 15.53
CA GLN A 106 -0.55 9.31 15.89
C GLN A 106 -1.39 8.70 14.78
N ALA A 107 -2.17 9.51 14.05
CA ALA A 107 -2.89 9.07 12.86
C ALA A 107 -1.92 8.51 11.81
N HIS A 108 -0.81 9.20 11.55
CA HIS A 108 0.20 8.75 10.61
C HIS A 108 0.81 7.40 10.96
N LYS A 109 1.21 7.26 12.23
CA LYS A 109 1.86 6.05 12.73
C LYS A 109 0.95 4.85 12.49
N ARG A 110 -0.36 5.00 12.78
CA ARG A 110 -1.37 3.97 12.50
C ARG A 110 -1.54 3.68 11.02
N GLU A 111 -1.49 4.70 10.18
CA GLU A 111 -1.62 4.53 8.73
C GLU A 111 -0.43 3.77 8.14
N MET A 112 0.79 4.20 8.44
CA MET A 112 2.01 3.49 8.02
C MET A 112 2.09 2.08 8.59
N LYS A 113 1.63 1.88 9.83
CA LYS A 113 1.49 0.53 10.40
C LYS A 113 0.49 -0.29 9.59
N THR A 114 -0.63 0.29 9.19
CA THR A 114 -1.64 -0.38 8.37
C THR A 114 -1.05 -0.80 7.03
N VAL A 115 -0.31 0.08 6.35
CA VAL A 115 0.40 -0.25 5.10
C VAL A 115 1.31 -1.46 5.32
N CYS A 116 2.15 -1.42 6.35
CA CYS A 116 3.04 -2.54 6.71
C CYS A 116 2.28 -3.84 7.00
N ASP A 117 1.29 -3.81 7.90
CA ASP A 117 0.52 -5.00 8.28
C ASP A 117 -0.20 -5.63 7.07
N ARG A 118 -0.69 -4.82 6.14
CA ARG A 118 -1.41 -5.32 4.95
C ARG A 118 -0.46 -5.85 3.88
N TYR A 119 0.70 -5.21 3.69
CA TYR A 119 1.71 -5.72 2.77
C TYR A 119 2.29 -7.04 3.27
N LEU A 120 2.50 -7.17 4.59
CA LEU A 120 2.99 -8.40 5.24
C LEU A 120 1.91 -9.48 5.39
N TYR A 121 0.63 -9.14 5.35
CA TYR A 121 -0.47 -10.13 5.35
C TYR A 121 -0.35 -11.12 4.18
N MET A 122 0.05 -10.63 3.01
CA MET A 122 0.14 -11.42 1.78
C MET A 122 1.06 -12.65 1.90
N PRO A 123 2.33 -12.50 2.29
CA PRO A 123 3.20 -13.64 2.49
C PRO A 123 2.85 -14.45 3.74
N MET A 124 2.36 -13.83 4.83
CA MET A 124 2.24 -14.51 6.13
C MET A 124 0.93 -15.28 6.31
N ASN A 125 -0.18 -14.72 5.84
CA ASN A 125 -1.52 -15.24 6.12
C ASN A 125 -2.24 -15.73 4.86
N PHE A 126 -1.75 -15.34 3.68
CA PHE A 126 -2.28 -15.78 2.40
C PHE A 126 -1.35 -16.78 1.68
N ALA A 127 -0.27 -17.20 2.34
CA ALA A 127 0.82 -18.00 1.76
C ALA A 127 0.37 -19.28 1.04
N GLU A 128 -0.54 -20.04 1.67
CA GLU A 128 -1.03 -21.30 1.11
C GLU A 128 -1.83 -21.05 -0.18
N CYS A 129 -2.75 -20.10 -0.14
CA CYS A 129 -3.51 -19.70 -1.32
C CYS A 129 -2.58 -19.16 -2.42
N PHE A 130 -1.56 -18.39 -2.01
CA PHE A 130 -0.54 -17.86 -2.90
C PHE A 130 0.18 -18.95 -3.68
N GLN A 131 0.63 -20.01 -2.99
CA GLN A 131 1.28 -21.16 -3.62
C GLN A 131 0.35 -21.82 -4.63
N LYS A 132 -0.92 -22.06 -4.26
CA LYS A 132 -1.88 -22.69 -5.17
C LYS A 132 -2.17 -21.81 -6.41
N LEU A 133 -2.27 -20.48 -6.25
CA LEU A 133 -2.44 -19.54 -7.37
C LEU A 133 -1.21 -19.52 -8.30
N ASN A 134 0.00 -19.54 -7.74
CA ASN A 134 1.23 -19.66 -8.50
C ASN A 134 1.29 -20.99 -9.27
N SER A 135 0.85 -22.09 -8.66
CA SER A 135 0.76 -23.40 -9.32
C SER A 135 -0.30 -23.45 -10.41
N LYS A 136 -1.45 -22.79 -10.22
CA LYS A 136 -2.47 -22.62 -11.25
C LYS A 136 -1.92 -21.87 -12.48
N ASN A 137 -1.02 -20.91 -12.25
CA ASN A 137 -0.29 -20.21 -13.30
C ASN A 137 -1.21 -19.56 -14.35
N SER A 138 -2.36 -19.02 -13.93
CA SER A 138 -3.28 -18.32 -14.83
C SER A 138 -2.66 -17.03 -15.36
N GLN A 139 -3.03 -16.63 -16.57
CA GLN A 139 -2.57 -15.35 -17.12
C GLN A 139 -3.02 -14.16 -16.26
N CYS A 140 -4.24 -14.23 -15.70
CA CYS A 140 -4.74 -13.19 -14.81
C CYS A 140 -3.83 -13.04 -13.59
N TRP A 141 -3.61 -14.13 -12.84
CA TRP A 141 -2.78 -14.07 -11.64
C TRP A 141 -1.36 -13.63 -11.95
N GLN A 142 -0.73 -14.12 -13.03
CA GLN A 142 0.64 -13.74 -13.37
C GLN A 142 0.77 -12.24 -13.68
N ASN A 143 -0.17 -11.70 -14.47
CA ASN A 143 -0.16 -10.30 -14.88
C ASN A 143 -0.77 -9.35 -13.85
N TYR A 144 -1.42 -9.88 -12.81
CA TYR A 144 -2.08 -9.06 -11.82
C TYR A 144 -1.10 -8.21 -11.03
N ILE A 145 -1.27 -6.89 -11.12
CA ILE A 145 -0.56 -5.89 -10.34
C ILE A 145 -1.64 -5.10 -9.60
N PRO A 146 -1.63 -5.06 -8.26
CA PRO A 146 -2.65 -4.38 -7.47
C PRO A 146 -2.35 -2.88 -7.46
N VAL A 147 -2.41 -2.23 -8.63
CA VAL A 147 -2.24 -0.79 -8.78
C VAL A 147 -3.47 -0.25 -9.49
N PRO A 148 -4.10 0.82 -8.99
CA PRO A 148 -5.09 1.54 -9.76
C PRO A 148 -4.37 2.25 -10.91
N HIS A 149 -4.14 1.54 -12.03
CA HIS A 149 -3.38 2.06 -13.17
C HIS A 149 -4.05 3.32 -13.76
N THR A 150 -5.28 3.19 -14.23
CA THR A 150 -6.04 4.26 -14.92
C THR A 150 -7.42 4.48 -14.33
N SER A 151 -7.89 3.58 -13.45
CA SER A 151 -9.12 3.73 -12.70
C SER A 151 -9.02 2.97 -11.38
N CYS A 152 -9.73 3.49 -10.36
CA CYS A 152 -9.89 2.83 -9.07
C CYS A 152 -10.82 1.60 -9.16
N SER A 153 -11.52 1.42 -10.29
CA SER A 153 -12.51 0.35 -10.48
C SER A 153 -11.90 -0.99 -10.87
N ASN A 154 -10.62 -1.05 -11.26
CA ASN A 154 -9.99 -2.27 -11.78
C ASN A 154 -8.99 -2.90 -10.79
N LEU A 155 -9.21 -2.73 -9.48
CA LEU A 155 -8.27 -3.17 -8.46
C LEU A 155 -7.97 -4.67 -8.49
N PHE A 156 -8.89 -5.49 -8.98
CA PHE A 156 -8.77 -6.96 -9.00
C PHE A 156 -8.61 -7.52 -10.41
N GLY A 157 -8.09 -6.70 -11.32
CA GLY A 157 -7.90 -7.06 -12.73
C GLY A 157 -9.19 -7.03 -13.53
N GLN A 158 -9.03 -7.09 -14.85
CA GLN A 158 -10.14 -7.00 -15.80
C GLN A 158 -11.18 -8.07 -15.49
N ASP A 159 -12.46 -7.67 -15.49
CA ASP A 159 -13.61 -8.53 -15.17
C ASP A 159 -13.50 -9.24 -13.81
N ASN A 160 -12.75 -8.67 -12.86
CA ASN A 160 -12.43 -9.25 -11.56
C ASN A 160 -11.79 -10.65 -11.67
N CYS A 161 -10.96 -10.89 -12.68
CA CYS A 161 -10.38 -12.21 -12.93
C CYS A 161 -9.62 -12.77 -11.70
N VAL A 162 -9.05 -11.91 -10.85
CA VAL A 162 -8.36 -12.33 -9.61
C VAL A 162 -9.33 -12.95 -8.61
N LYS A 163 -10.57 -12.46 -8.54
CA LYS A 163 -11.62 -13.09 -7.74
C LYS A 163 -11.86 -14.51 -8.19
N SER A 164 -12.07 -14.71 -9.49
CA SER A 164 -12.34 -16.03 -10.05
C SER A 164 -11.20 -17.01 -9.74
N ASP A 165 -9.95 -16.57 -9.91
CA ASP A 165 -8.78 -17.40 -9.58
C ASP A 165 -8.71 -17.76 -8.09
N ILE A 166 -8.93 -16.80 -7.19
CA ILE A 166 -8.89 -17.05 -5.74
C ILE A 166 -10.06 -17.95 -5.30
N VAL A 167 -11.27 -17.69 -5.78
CA VAL A 167 -12.46 -18.47 -5.40
C VAL A 167 -12.33 -19.92 -5.86
N GLU A 168 -11.85 -20.16 -7.09
CA GLU A 168 -11.67 -21.51 -7.62
C GLU A 168 -10.64 -22.32 -6.82
N VAL A 169 -9.55 -21.68 -6.42
CA VAL A 169 -8.38 -22.37 -5.87
C VAL A 169 -8.38 -22.40 -4.34
N CYS A 170 -8.94 -21.37 -3.71
CA CYS A 170 -8.86 -21.13 -2.27
C CYS A 170 -10.23 -20.91 -1.62
N GLY A 171 -11.29 -20.75 -2.41
CA GLY A 171 -12.65 -20.57 -1.93
C GLY A 171 -13.04 -19.12 -1.63
N GLN A 172 -14.34 -18.93 -1.41
CA GLN A 172 -14.97 -17.62 -1.24
C GLN A 172 -14.46 -16.87 0.01
N SER A 173 -14.17 -17.57 1.11
CA SER A 173 -13.69 -16.95 2.34
C SER A 173 -12.31 -16.31 2.19
N GLU A 174 -11.41 -16.98 1.47
CA GLU A 174 -10.07 -16.45 1.20
C GLU A 174 -10.13 -15.26 0.24
N TRP A 175 -11.04 -15.29 -0.74
CA TRP A 175 -11.33 -14.12 -1.57
C TRP A 175 -11.75 -12.92 -0.73
N THR A 176 -12.76 -13.06 0.13
CA THR A 176 -13.26 -11.96 0.97
C THR A 176 -12.14 -11.38 1.82
N ARG A 177 -11.33 -12.23 2.46
CA ARG A 177 -10.22 -11.77 3.29
C ARG A 177 -9.15 -11.03 2.48
N PHE A 178 -8.77 -11.56 1.31
CA PHE A 178 -7.82 -10.91 0.41
C PHE A 178 -8.33 -9.55 -0.07
N ARG A 179 -9.58 -9.50 -0.56
CA ARG A 179 -10.24 -8.31 -1.09
C ARG A 179 -10.25 -7.19 -0.06
N ASP A 180 -10.70 -7.49 1.16
CA ASP A 180 -10.84 -6.49 2.21
C ASP A 180 -9.47 -5.92 2.62
N LYS A 181 -8.42 -6.76 2.67
CA LYS A 181 -7.06 -6.33 2.98
C LYS A 181 -6.47 -5.46 1.86
N MET A 182 -6.71 -5.81 0.61
CA MET A 182 -6.28 -5.03 -0.55
C MET A 182 -6.99 -3.70 -0.66
N ILE A 183 -8.31 -3.65 -0.46
CA ILE A 183 -9.08 -2.40 -0.44
C ILE A 183 -8.51 -1.45 0.62
N VAL A 184 -8.30 -1.92 1.85
CA VAL A 184 -7.74 -1.08 2.91
C VAL A 184 -6.34 -0.57 2.54
N LEU A 185 -5.45 -1.44 2.05
CA LEU A 185 -4.10 -1.05 1.63
C LEU A 185 -4.15 0.02 0.53
N MET A 186 -5.01 -0.16 -0.46
CA MET A 186 -5.11 0.73 -1.60
C MET A 186 -5.82 2.03 -1.26
N THR A 187 -6.81 2.01 -0.38
CA THR A 187 -7.43 3.23 0.16
C THR A 187 -6.41 4.05 0.94
N SER A 188 -5.56 3.39 1.74
CA SER A 188 -4.43 4.08 2.36
C SER A 188 -3.58 4.71 1.26
N MET A 189 -3.00 3.94 0.34
CA MET A 189 -2.05 4.47 -0.66
C MET A 189 -2.64 5.45 -1.69
N HIS A 190 -3.93 5.33 -1.99
CA HIS A 190 -4.66 6.11 -2.97
C HIS A 190 -5.96 6.63 -2.34
N PRO A 191 -5.89 7.64 -1.45
CA PRO A 191 -7.05 8.11 -0.69
C PRO A 191 -8.12 8.78 -1.58
N LEU A 192 -7.76 9.17 -2.81
CA LEU A 192 -8.69 9.70 -3.81
C LEU A 192 -9.46 8.60 -4.56
N CYS A 193 -9.12 7.32 -4.34
CA CYS A 193 -9.80 6.20 -4.95
C CYS A 193 -10.94 5.66 -4.07
N VAL A 194 -12.11 5.49 -4.68
CA VAL A 194 -13.22 4.74 -4.10
C VAL A 194 -13.19 3.33 -4.68
N PHE A 195 -12.88 2.34 -3.85
CA PHE A 195 -12.86 0.93 -4.24
C PHE A 195 -14.21 0.29 -3.90
N ASN A 196 -14.73 -0.54 -4.81
CA ASN A 196 -16.00 -1.23 -4.61
C ASN A 196 -15.81 -2.44 -3.68
N THR A 197 -16.58 -2.50 -2.60
CA THR A 197 -16.58 -3.57 -1.59
C THR A 197 -17.50 -4.74 -1.93
N ASP A 198 -18.39 -4.56 -2.91
CA ASP A 198 -19.37 -5.58 -3.33
C ASP A 198 -18.78 -6.58 -4.34
N LEU A 199 -17.50 -6.42 -4.66
CA LEU A 199 -16.73 -7.28 -5.57
C LEU A 199 -16.46 -8.67 -4.97
#